data_AF-A0A929NP51-F1
#
_entry.id   AF-A0A929NP51-F1
#
_cell.length_a   1.000
_cell.length_b   1.000
_cell.length_c   1.000
_cell.angle_alpha   90.00
_cell.angle_beta   90.00
_cell.angle_gamma   90.00
#
_symmetry.space_group_name_H-M   'P 1'
#
loop_
_entity.id
_entity.type
_entity.pdbx_description
1 polymer ?
#
loop_
_entity_poly.entity_id
_entity_poly.type
_entity_poly.pdbx_seq_one_letter_code
_entity_poly.pdbx_strand_id
1 'polypeptide(L)' 'DKTVVQDSERVSMTPSGREIDLQLAYDSPLGQAASVSGWVMMQLEPGHVADADPAYGVGLKFSAEF' A
#
# COMPACT_ATOMS: atom_id res chain seq x y z
N ASP A 1 -38.73 24.72 -5.45
CA ASP A 1 -38.47 23.30 -5.73
C ASP A 1 -37.02 22.95 -5.55
N LYS A 2 -36.72 21.82 -4.89
CA LYS A 2 -35.37 21.24 -4.84
C LYS A 2 -35.45 19.85 -5.45
N THR A 3 -34.99 19.71 -6.69
CA THR A 3 -34.88 18.41 -7.36
C THR A 3 -33.69 17.68 -6.76
N VAL A 4 -33.94 16.59 -6.03
CA VAL A 4 -32.90 15.66 -5.59
C VAL A 4 -32.53 14.81 -6.81
N VAL A 5 -31.34 15.04 -7.36
CA VAL A 5 -30.77 14.18 -8.40
C VAL A 5 -30.09 13.03 -7.67
N GLN A 6 -30.74 11.88 -7.61
CA GLN A 6 -30.11 10.65 -7.11
C GLN A 6 -29.35 10.02 -8.27
N ASP A 7 -28.02 10.07 -8.21
CA ASP A 7 -27.15 9.27 -9.06
C ASP A 7 -26.90 7.92 -8.38
N SER A 8 -27.12 6.82 -9.10
CA SER A 8 -26.99 5.46 -8.57
C SER A 8 -26.04 4.68 -9.46
N GLU A 9 -24.76 4.63 -9.08
CA GLU A 9 -23.75 3.83 -9.76
C GLU A 9 -23.76 2.39 -9.19
N ARG A 10 -23.84 1.40 -10.09
CA ARG A 10 -23.76 -0.01 -9.70
C ARG A 10 -22.30 -0.45 -9.68
N VAL A 11 -21.68 -0.42 -8.51
CA VAL A 11 -20.30 -0.89 -8.32
C VAL A 11 -20.32 -2.40 -8.06
N SER A 12 -19.62 -3.17 -8.90
CA SER A 12 -19.38 -4.60 -8.65
C SER A 12 -18.28 -4.75 -7.60
N MET A 13 -18.54 -5.46 -6.51
CA MET A 13 -17.55 -5.72 -5.43
C MET A 13 -16.80 -7.04 -5.61
N THR A 14 -17.04 -7.75 -6.73
CA THR A 14 -16.32 -9.00 -7.02
C THR A 14 -14.93 -8.68 -7.58
N PRO A 15 -13.85 -9.19 -6.96
CA PRO A 15 -12.50 -9.08 -7.50
C PRO A 15 -12.44 -9.50 -8.97
N SER A 16 -11.79 -8.69 -9.81
CA SER A 16 -11.49 -9.10 -11.18
C SER A 16 -10.11 -9.74 -11.29
N GLY A 17 -9.18 -9.37 -10.40
CA GLY A 17 -7.81 -9.88 -10.33
C GLY A 17 -7.40 -10.38 -8.94
N ARG A 18 -6.18 -10.88 -8.84
CA ARG A 18 -5.53 -11.34 -7.60
C ARG A 18 -4.39 -10.39 -7.23
N GLU A 19 -4.59 -9.65 -6.14
CA GLU A 19 -3.53 -8.83 -5.55
C GLU A 19 -2.42 -9.71 -4.94
N ILE A 20 -1.17 -9.36 -5.25
CA ILE A 20 0.03 -10.02 -4.69
C ILE A 20 0.96 -8.94 -4.16
N ASP A 21 1.29 -9.02 -2.87
CA ASP A 21 2.21 -8.11 -2.20
C ASP A 21 3.57 -8.76 -1.95
N LEU A 22 4.63 -8.12 -2.44
CA LEU A 22 6.02 -8.51 -2.18
C LEU A 22 6.71 -7.39 -1.39
N GLN A 23 7.29 -7.73 -0.25
CA GLN A 23 7.98 -6.77 0.63
C GLN A 23 9.35 -7.31 1.05
N LEU A 24 10.35 -6.43 1.03
CA LEU A 24 11.68 -6.69 1.58
C LEU A 24 12.05 -5.55 2.52
N ALA A 25 12.44 -5.90 3.75
CA ALA A 25 12.82 -4.94 4.77
C ALA A 25 14.20 -5.28 5.35
N TYR A 26 14.93 -4.24 5.74
CA TYR A 26 16.20 -4.34 6.45
C TYR A 26 16.21 -3.37 7.63
N ASP A 27 16.79 -3.80 8.75
CA ASP A 27 16.99 -2.99 9.94
C ASP A 27 18.46 -2.98 10.33
N SER A 28 18.96 -1.79 10.65
CA SER A 28 20.34 -1.56 11.04
C SER A 28 20.38 -0.80 12.38
N PRO A 29 20.88 -1.42 13.45
CA PRO A 29 21.05 -0.73 14.72
C PRO A 29 22.16 0.33 14.61
N LEU A 30 21.90 1.52 15.18
CA LEU A 30 22.83 2.65 15.28
C LEU A 30 23.26 2.82 16.75
N GLY A 31 24.02 1.85 17.24
CA GLY A 31 24.36 1.76 18.66
C GLY A 31 23.25 1.11 19.48
N GLN A 32 23.13 1.48 20.76
CA GLN A 32 22.19 0.84 21.70
C GLN A 32 20.81 1.52 21.77
N ALA A 33 20.70 2.78 21.33
CA ALA A 33 19.52 3.61 21.56
C ALA A 33 18.85 4.07 20.26
N ALA A 34 19.31 3.62 19.09
CA ALA A 34 18.77 4.04 17.81
C ALA A 34 18.84 2.93 16.75
N SER A 35 17.97 3.01 15.74
CA SER A 35 18.04 2.17 14.54
C SER A 35 17.60 2.94 13.31
N VAL A 36 18.06 2.47 12.15
CA VAL A 36 17.54 2.87 10.84
C VAL A 36 17.01 1.63 10.13
N SER A 37 15.75 1.69 9.70
CA SER A 37 15.12 0.63 8.92
C SER A 37 14.74 1.15 7.55
N GLY A 38 14.82 0.28 6.54
CA GLY A 38 14.34 0.56 5.19
C GLY A 38 13.55 -0.61 4.65
N TRP A 39 12.59 -0.33 3.76
CA TRP A 39 11.86 -1.38 3.06
C TRP A 39 11.50 -0.94 1.64
N VAL A 40 11.31 -1.94 0.79
CA VAL A 40 10.75 -1.80 -0.55
C VAL A 40 9.53 -2.71 -0.68
N MET A 41 8.55 -2.27 -1.44
CA MET A 41 7.33 -3.02 -1.73
C MET A 41 7.01 -2.98 -3.22
N MET A 42 6.42 -4.07 -3.71
CA MET A 42 5.78 -4.17 -5.02
C MET A 42 4.42 -4.83 -4.83
N GLN A 43 3.38 -4.25 -5.42
CA GLN A 43 2.04 -4.82 -5.48
C GLN A 43 1.70 -5.11 -6.93
N LEU A 44 1.29 -6.33 -7.23
CA LEU A 44 0.75 -6.72 -8.53
C LEU A 44 -0.78 -6.73 -8.44
N GLU A 45 -1.47 -6.23 -9.47
CA GLU A 45 -2.94 -6.10 -9.51
C GLU A 45 -3.53 -5.41 -8.26
N PRO A 46 -3.03 -4.21 -7.90
CA PRO A 46 -3.47 -3.52 -6.68
C PRO A 46 -4.98 -3.22 -6.73
N GLY A 47 -5.65 -3.37 -5.59
CA GLY A 47 -7.09 -3.20 -5.48
C GLY A 47 -7.90 -4.35 -6.06
N HIS A 48 -7.28 -5.52 -6.27
CA HIS A 48 -7.88 -6.70 -6.89
C HIS A 48 -8.43 -6.46 -8.31
N VAL A 49 -7.78 -5.56 -9.06
CA VAL A 49 -8.15 -5.24 -10.44
C VAL A 49 -7.21 -5.98 -11.39
N ALA A 50 -7.76 -6.89 -12.19
CA ALA A 50 -6.98 -7.62 -13.21
C ALA A 50 -6.26 -6.64 -14.15
N ASP A 51 -5.02 -6.98 -14.49
CA ASP A 51 -4.14 -6.19 -15.37
C ASP A 51 -3.87 -4.75 -14.88
N ALA A 52 -4.20 -4.41 -13.62
CA ALA A 52 -3.82 -3.12 -13.07
C ALA A 52 -2.29 -3.00 -12.97
N ASP A 53 -1.79 -1.80 -13.30
CA ASP A 53 -0.36 -1.52 -13.28
C ASP A 53 0.22 -1.80 -11.87
N PRO A 54 1.40 -2.43 -11.78
CA PRO A 54 2.05 -2.66 -10.50
C PRO A 54 2.31 -1.36 -9.74
N ALA A 55 2.10 -1.39 -8.42
CA ALA A 55 2.48 -0.30 -7.53
C ALA A 55 3.81 -0.60 -6.85
N TYR A 56 4.65 0.42 -6.66
CA TYR A 56 5.94 0.30 -5.99
C TYR A 56 6.02 1.30 -4.84
N GLY A 57 6.67 0.90 -3.75
CA GLY A 57 6.89 1.76 -2.60
C GLY A 57 8.26 1.55 -2.00
N VAL A 58 8.78 2.61 -1.40
CA VAL A 58 10.00 2.59 -0.60
C VAL A 58 9.73 3.36 0.68
N GLY A 59 10.30 2.87 1.79
CA GLY A 59 10.19 3.53 3.07
C GLY A 59 11.50 3.51 3.83
N LEU A 60 11.67 4.55 4.66
CA LEU A 60 12.76 4.70 5.60
C LEU A 60 12.16 5.08 6.95
N LYS A 61 12.68 4.49 8.02
CA LYS A 61 12.28 4.79 9.39
C LYS A 61 13.53 4.99 10.24
N PHE A 62 13.52 6.05 11.02
CA PHE A 62 14.49 6.27 12.10
C PHE A 62 13.77 6.11 13.44
N SER A 63 14.37 5.36 14.35
CA SER A 63 13.89 5.18 15.72
C SER A 63 14.98 5.57 16.69
N ALA A 64 14.61 6.25 17.78
CA ALA A 64 15.50 6.56 18.90
C ALA A 64 14.75 6.43 20.23
N GLU A 65 15.39 5.84 21.24
CA GLU A 65 14.92 5.77 22.61
C GLU A 65 15.68 6.81 23.47
N PHE A 66 14.95 7.56 24.29
CA PHE A 66 15.48 8.63 25.15
C PHE A 66 15.17 8.35 26.63
#